data_AF-A0A1S1V5Z2-F1
#
_entry.id   AF-A0A1S1V5Z2-F1
#
_cell.length_a   1.000
_cell.length_b   1.000
_cell.length_c   1.000
_cell.angle_alpha   90.00
_cell.angle_beta   90.00
_cell.angle_gamma   90.00
#
_symmetry.space_group_name_H-M   'P 1'
#
loop_
_entity.id
_entity.type
_entity.pdbx_description
1 polymer ?
#
loop_
_entity_poly.entity_id
_entity_poly.type
_entity_poly.pdbx_seq_one_letter_code
_entity_poly.pdbx_strand_id
1 'polypeptide(L)'
;MRSLDLDFLKICDAETREEIVRKKLGEEKCRVLDKYGLTLNNRLYWEKVQEKYPTQEHFSLKLTVKTSTLGIIFHLHRLCFAKTKYFENNWNDYEPCKYIWTEGGFSPCELYDMEAIRQKGTGIVVDLRDLSRIKWLHEFQAMCRELEQRKMQRTFDFRDSKMASL
;
A
#
# COMPACT_ATOMS: atom_id res chain seq x y z
N MET A 1 -18.30 -3.89 16.05
CA MET A 1 -18.07 -4.66 14.81
C MET A 1 -17.75 -6.10 15.20
N ARG A 2 -18.59 -7.10 14.88
CA ARG A 2 -18.33 -8.51 15.29
C ARG A 2 -16.99 -8.98 14.71
N SER A 3 -16.17 -9.60 15.55
CA SER A 3 -14.92 -10.25 15.17
C SER A 3 -15.20 -11.37 14.17
N LEU A 4 -14.28 -11.59 13.23
CA LEU A 4 -14.38 -12.68 12.28
C LEU A 4 -14.14 -14.00 13.03
N ASP A 5 -15.09 -14.93 12.98
CA ASP A 5 -14.95 -16.25 13.58
C ASP A 5 -14.09 -17.12 12.66
N LEU A 6 -12.80 -17.23 13.00
CA LEU A 6 -11.83 -17.96 12.18
C LEU A 6 -12.05 -19.47 12.23
N ASP A 7 -12.62 -20.01 13.31
CA ASP A 7 -12.83 -21.44 13.43
C ASP A 7 -14.07 -21.86 12.63
N PHE A 8 -15.11 -21.02 12.61
CA PHE A 8 -16.21 -21.16 11.67
C PHE A 8 -15.72 -21.11 10.19
N LEU A 9 -14.84 -20.18 9.83
CA LEU A 9 -14.36 -20.10 8.45
C LEU A 9 -13.56 -21.33 7.99
N LYS A 10 -12.90 -22.05 8.90
CA LYS A 10 -12.15 -23.27 8.55
C LYS A 10 -13.06 -24.45 8.19
N ILE A 11 -14.29 -24.47 8.71
CA ILE A 11 -15.25 -25.55 8.47
C ILE A 11 -16.18 -25.27 7.28
N CYS A 12 -16.26 -24.02 6.82
CA CYS A 12 -16.98 -23.66 5.60
C CYS A 12 -16.32 -24.24 4.34
N ASP A 13 -17.13 -24.51 3.33
CA ASP A 13 -16.64 -24.73 1.97
C ASP A 13 -15.96 -23.46 1.42
N ALA A 14 -15.20 -23.63 0.33
CA ALA A 14 -14.37 -22.56 -0.21
C ALA A 14 -15.18 -21.35 -0.70
N GLU A 15 -16.35 -21.58 -1.31
CA GLU A 15 -17.18 -20.52 -1.89
C GLU A 15 -17.82 -19.66 -0.79
N THR A 16 -18.47 -20.31 0.18
CA THR A 16 -19.05 -19.64 1.35
C THR A 16 -17.99 -18.85 2.13
N ARG A 17 -16.79 -19.44 2.31
CA ARG A 17 -15.68 -18.79 3.00
C ARG A 17 -15.23 -17.53 2.26
N GLU A 18 -15.05 -17.62 0.95
CA GLU A 18 -14.61 -16.50 0.11
C GLU A 18 -15.62 -15.35 0.17
N GLU A 19 -16.92 -15.64 0.07
CA GLU A 19 -17.99 -14.63 0.13
C GLU A 19 -17.97 -13.86 1.46
N ILE A 20 -17.95 -14.58 2.59
CA ILE A 20 -17.93 -13.98 3.93
C ILE A 20 -16.68 -13.11 4.11
N VAL A 21 -15.52 -13.61 3.68
CA VAL A 21 -14.24 -12.91 3.82
C VAL A 21 -14.21 -11.66 2.95
N ARG A 22 -14.59 -11.74 1.68
CA ARG A 22 -14.60 -10.57 0.78
C ARG A 22 -15.57 -9.50 1.26
N LYS A 23 -16.75 -9.88 1.73
CA LYS A 23 -17.70 -8.95 2.36
C LYS A 23 -17.11 -8.27 3.60
N LYS A 24 -16.33 -9.00 4.40
CA LYS A 24 -15.67 -8.44 5.59
C LYS A 24 -14.54 -7.48 5.23
N LEU A 25 -13.74 -7.80 4.22
CA LEU A 25 -12.57 -7.01 3.84
C LEU A 25 -12.95 -5.69 3.14
N GLY A 26 -14.09 -5.68 2.46
CA GLY A 26 -14.52 -4.53 1.67
C GLY A 26 -13.81 -4.45 0.33
N GLU A 27 -14.38 -3.64 -0.56
CA GLU A 27 -14.02 -3.61 -1.99
C GLU A 27 -12.54 -3.30 -2.24
N GLU A 28 -12.00 -2.27 -1.58
CA GLU A 28 -10.64 -1.80 -1.87
C GLU A 28 -9.57 -2.85 -1.55
N LYS A 29 -9.69 -3.56 -0.43
CA LYS A 29 -8.79 -4.67 -0.08
C LYS A 29 -8.95 -5.84 -1.04
N CYS A 30 -10.17 -6.16 -1.43
CA CYS A 30 -10.43 -7.20 -2.42
C CYS A 30 -9.74 -6.88 -3.76
N ARG A 31 -9.82 -5.62 -4.23
CA ARG A 31 -9.11 -5.18 -5.45
C ARG A 31 -7.59 -5.34 -5.34
N VAL A 32 -7.00 -5.13 -4.16
CA VAL A 32 -5.57 -5.43 -3.94
C VAL A 32 -5.31 -6.93 -4.07
N LEU A 33 -6.10 -7.78 -3.40
CA LEU A 33 -5.92 -9.24 -3.47
C LEU A 33 -6.04 -9.75 -4.91
N ASP A 34 -7.02 -9.22 -5.66
CA ASP A 34 -7.27 -9.57 -7.06
C ASP A 34 -6.12 -9.10 -7.96
N LYS A 35 -5.60 -7.88 -7.79
CA LYS A 35 -4.42 -7.36 -8.52
C LYS A 35 -3.22 -8.30 -8.41
N TYR A 36 -3.01 -8.89 -7.23
CA TYR A 36 -1.87 -9.78 -6.97
C TYR A 36 -2.16 -11.26 -7.25
N GLY A 37 -3.41 -11.60 -7.63
CA GLY A 37 -3.85 -12.96 -7.90
C GLY A 37 -3.81 -13.85 -6.66
N LEU A 38 -4.23 -13.32 -5.50
CA LEU A 38 -4.19 -14.03 -4.23
C LEU A 38 -5.54 -14.69 -3.92
N THR A 39 -5.49 -15.97 -3.53
CA THR A 39 -6.66 -16.75 -3.13
C THR A 39 -6.54 -17.22 -1.68
N LEU A 40 -7.67 -17.44 -1.00
CA LEU A 40 -7.67 -17.86 0.40
C LEU A 40 -7.69 -19.39 0.53
N ASN A 41 -6.66 -19.93 1.17
CA ASN A 41 -6.55 -21.36 1.40
C ASN A 41 -7.27 -21.84 2.68
N ASN A 42 -7.29 -23.15 2.88
CA ASN A 42 -7.96 -23.79 4.02
C ASN A 42 -7.34 -23.45 5.39
N ARG A 43 -6.10 -22.97 5.41
CA ARG A 43 -5.42 -22.50 6.62
C ARG A 43 -5.69 -21.02 6.90
N LEU A 44 -6.52 -20.38 6.09
CA LEU A 44 -6.82 -18.95 6.12
C LEU A 44 -5.58 -18.09 5.81
N TYR A 45 -4.72 -18.55 4.91
CA TYR A 45 -3.63 -17.78 4.32
C TYR A 45 -3.95 -17.41 2.89
N TRP A 46 -3.57 -16.18 2.52
CA TRP A 46 -3.57 -15.73 1.13
C TRP A 46 -2.37 -16.36 0.44
N GLU A 47 -2.63 -17.08 -0.64
CA GLU A 47 -1.62 -17.76 -1.43
C GLU A 47 -1.71 -17.39 -2.89
N LYS A 48 -0.59 -17.55 -3.59
CA LYS A 48 -0.52 -17.39 -5.03
C LYS A 48 -0.38 -18.77 -5.66
N VAL A 49 -1.40 -19.16 -6.43
CA VAL A 49 -1.41 -20.41 -7.19
C VAL A 49 -1.00 -20.11 -8.62
N GLN A 50 0.05 -20.77 -9.10
CA GLN A 50 0.55 -20.66 -10.47
C GLN A 50 0.85 -22.05 -11.00
N GLU A 51 0.39 -22.37 -12.21
CA GLU A 51 0.48 -23.72 -12.79
C GLU A 51 1.91 -24.29 -12.82
N LYS A 52 2.91 -23.42 -13.02
CA LYS A 52 4.33 -23.81 -13.20
C LYS A 52 5.21 -23.59 -11.97
N TYR A 53 4.67 -23.09 -10.86
CA TYR A 53 5.46 -22.74 -9.67
C TYR A 53 4.82 -23.32 -8.40
N PRO A 54 5.62 -23.63 -7.37
CA PRO A 54 5.06 -24.01 -6.08
C PRO A 54 4.12 -22.93 -5.56
N THR A 55 2.98 -23.34 -5.00
CA THR A 55 2.06 -22.44 -4.30
C THR A 55 2.81 -21.70 -3.20
N GLN A 56 2.72 -20.37 -3.20
CA GLN A 56 3.38 -19.52 -2.22
C GLN A 56 2.36 -18.89 -1.28
N GLU A 57 2.47 -19.19 0.02
CA GLU A 57 1.74 -18.45 1.05
C GLU A 57 2.38 -17.09 1.29
N HIS A 58 1.55 -16.05 1.34
CA HIS A 58 1.98 -14.68 1.56
C HIS A 58 1.71 -14.25 3.01
N PHE A 59 0.44 -14.17 3.42
CA PHE A 59 0.06 -13.73 4.77
C PHE A 59 -1.32 -14.23 5.19
N SER A 60 -1.56 -14.26 6.49
CA SER A 60 -2.84 -14.71 7.06
C SER A 60 -3.99 -13.72 6.81
N LEU A 61 -5.21 -14.24 6.72
CA LEU A 61 -6.46 -13.46 6.76
C LEU A 61 -6.52 -12.52 7.98
N LYS A 62 -6.00 -12.96 9.13
CA LYS A 62 -5.93 -12.15 10.36
C LYS A 62 -5.13 -10.86 10.14
N LEU A 63 -4.07 -10.89 9.34
CA LEU A 63 -3.31 -9.69 8.97
C LEU A 63 -4.17 -8.76 8.12
N THR A 64 -4.80 -9.28 7.06
CA THR A 64 -5.60 -8.51 6.10
C THR A 64 -6.79 -7.83 6.76
N VAL A 65 -7.43 -8.48 7.73
CA VAL A 65 -8.55 -7.90 8.50
C VAL A 65 -8.09 -6.72 9.35
N LYS A 66 -6.90 -6.80 9.97
CA LYS A 66 -6.40 -5.78 10.90
C LYS A 66 -5.68 -4.61 10.23
N THR A 67 -5.11 -4.84 9.05
CA THR A 67 -4.22 -3.89 8.39
C THR A 67 -5.02 -2.97 7.46
N SER A 68 -4.55 -1.74 7.26
CA SER A 68 -5.10 -0.84 6.23
C SER A 68 -4.84 -1.40 4.82
N THR A 69 -5.55 -0.90 3.80
CA THR A 69 -5.24 -1.22 2.39
C THR A 69 -3.79 -0.85 2.05
N LEU A 70 -3.35 0.34 2.48
CA LEU A 70 -1.96 0.79 2.32
C LEU A 70 -0.96 -0.19 2.95
N GLY A 71 -1.24 -0.66 4.16
CA GLY A 71 -0.39 -1.63 4.85
C GLY A 71 -0.34 -3.01 4.17
N ILE A 72 -1.44 -3.45 3.54
CA ILE A 72 -1.43 -4.69 2.73
C ILE A 72 -0.53 -4.52 1.50
N ILE A 73 -0.67 -3.40 0.78
CA ILE A 73 0.19 -3.08 -0.38
C ILE A 73 1.66 -3.05 0.05
N PHE A 74 1.96 -2.38 1.17
CA PHE A 74 3.32 -2.28 1.69
C PHE A 74 3.88 -3.64 2.09
N HIS A 75 3.06 -4.51 2.68
CA HIS A 75 3.46 -5.88 3.00
C HIS A 75 3.81 -6.67 1.74
N LEU A 76 3.01 -6.54 0.67
CA LEU A 76 3.28 -7.17 -0.63
C LEU A 76 4.60 -6.67 -1.25
N HIS A 77 4.90 -5.39 -1.10
CA HIS A 77 6.19 -4.79 -1.51
C HIS A 77 7.33 -4.99 -0.49
N ARG A 78 7.12 -5.81 0.54
CA ARG A 78 8.13 -6.12 1.59
C ARG A 78 8.67 -4.88 2.31
N LEU A 79 7.82 -3.87 2.50
CA LEU A 79 8.15 -2.68 3.27
C LEU A 79 8.01 -2.97 4.76
N CYS A 80 8.99 -2.49 5.54
CA CYS A 80 8.98 -2.71 6.99
C CYS A 80 7.93 -1.85 7.69
N PHE A 81 7.59 -2.24 8.92
CA PHE A 81 6.57 -1.56 9.73
C PHE A 81 6.82 -0.06 9.91
N ALA A 82 8.07 0.37 10.06
CA ALA A 82 8.42 1.79 10.19
C ALA A 82 8.00 2.62 8.96
N LYS A 83 8.17 2.06 7.76
CA LYS A 83 7.74 2.70 6.51
C LYS A 83 6.22 2.77 6.45
N THR A 84 5.53 1.66 6.72
CA THR A 84 4.06 1.63 6.77
C THR A 84 3.51 2.68 7.72
N LYS A 85 4.02 2.76 8.96
CA LYS A 85 3.53 3.72 9.95
C LYS A 85 3.77 5.17 9.56
N TYR A 86 4.93 5.47 8.98
CA TYR A 86 5.21 6.82 8.49
C TYR A 86 4.19 7.25 7.42
N PHE A 87 3.98 6.44 6.39
CA PHE A 87 3.07 6.80 5.30
C PHE A 87 1.60 6.77 5.73
N GLU A 88 1.18 5.85 6.61
CA GLU A 88 -0.17 5.87 7.19
C GLU A 88 -0.44 7.19 7.95
N ASN A 89 0.51 7.67 8.75
CA ASN A 89 0.33 8.88 9.55
C ASN A 89 0.38 10.17 8.72
N ASN A 90 1.05 10.15 7.57
CA ASN A 90 1.28 11.33 6.74
C ASN A 90 0.54 11.27 5.40
N TRP A 91 -0.38 10.31 5.20
CA TRP A 91 -0.96 10.01 3.89
C TRP A 91 -1.62 11.20 3.19
N ASN A 92 -2.13 12.18 3.94
CA ASN A 92 -2.71 13.40 3.39
C ASN A 92 -1.74 14.17 2.47
N ASP A 93 -0.44 14.10 2.75
CA ASP A 93 0.62 14.74 1.96
C ASP A 93 1.02 13.96 0.70
N TYR A 94 0.47 12.76 0.54
CA TYR A 94 0.84 11.83 -0.50
C TYR A 94 -0.37 11.40 -1.33
N GLU A 95 -0.07 10.91 -2.52
CA GLU A 95 -1.06 10.27 -3.38
C GLU A 95 -0.47 9.02 -4.05
N PRO A 96 -1.32 8.01 -4.31
CA PRO A 96 -0.91 6.81 -5.01
C PRO A 96 -0.63 7.11 -6.49
N CYS A 97 0.43 6.52 -7.03
CA CYS A 97 0.80 6.61 -8.43
C CYS A 97 1.25 5.25 -8.97
N LYS A 98 1.20 5.11 -10.30
CA LYS A 98 1.82 4.00 -11.02
C LYS A 98 2.53 4.51 -12.27
N TYR A 99 3.52 3.76 -12.74
CA TYR A 99 4.21 4.11 -13.98
C TYR A 99 3.36 3.71 -15.19
N ILE A 100 3.07 4.66 -16.06
CA ILE A 100 2.33 4.45 -17.31
C ILE A 100 3.26 4.80 -18.46
N TRP A 101 3.78 3.78 -19.15
CA TRP A 101 4.76 3.96 -20.22
C TRP A 101 4.20 4.77 -21.41
N THR A 102 2.90 4.62 -21.69
CA THR A 102 2.21 5.39 -22.74
C THR A 102 2.11 6.88 -22.42
N GLU A 103 2.14 7.25 -21.14
CA GLU A 103 2.14 8.64 -20.66
C GLU A 103 3.55 9.16 -20.39
N GLY A 104 4.59 8.31 -20.56
CA GLY A 104 5.99 8.68 -20.38
C GLY A 104 6.39 8.94 -18.93
N GLY A 105 5.63 8.47 -17.93
CA GLY A 105 5.93 8.77 -16.53
C GLY A 105 4.98 8.17 -15.52
N PHE A 106 5.08 8.66 -14.28
CA PHE A 106 4.17 8.30 -13.21
C PHE A 106 2.91 9.16 -13.27
N SER A 107 1.76 8.52 -13.07
CA SER A 107 0.45 9.17 -13.04
C SER A 107 -0.34 8.74 -11.81
N PRO A 108 -1.22 9.62 -11.27
CA PRO A 108 -2.11 9.27 -10.17
C PRO A 108 -2.96 8.05 -10.50
N CYS A 109 -3.23 7.22 -9.51
CA CYS A 109 -4.06 6.03 -9.68
C CYS A 109 -4.93 5.80 -8.43
N GLU A 110 -5.73 4.73 -8.45
CA GLU A 110 -6.41 4.28 -7.24
C GLU A 110 -5.42 3.64 -6.27
N LEU A 111 -5.71 3.67 -4.97
CA LEU A 111 -4.81 3.13 -3.94
C LEU A 111 -4.47 1.65 -4.20
N TYR A 112 -5.47 0.84 -4.57
CA TYR A 112 -5.27 -0.59 -4.81
C TYR A 112 -4.26 -0.89 -5.95
N ASP A 113 -4.09 0.05 -6.88
CA ASP A 113 -3.25 -0.11 -8.07
C ASP A 113 -1.90 0.60 -7.94
N MET A 114 -1.60 1.15 -6.78
CA MET A 114 -0.38 1.90 -6.51
C MET A 114 0.90 1.04 -6.66
N GLU A 115 1.91 1.64 -7.27
CA GLU A 115 3.27 1.09 -7.39
C GLU A 115 4.36 2.10 -6.97
N ALA A 116 3.96 3.35 -6.79
CA ALA A 116 4.78 4.44 -6.31
C ALA A 116 3.93 5.45 -5.51
N ILE A 117 4.57 6.27 -4.70
CA ILE A 117 3.90 7.30 -3.90
C ILE A 117 4.45 8.66 -4.34
N ARG A 118 3.56 9.60 -4.65
CA ARG A 118 3.95 11.00 -4.94
C ARG A 118 3.66 11.88 -3.75
N GLN A 119 4.65 12.68 -3.32
CA GLN A 119 4.42 13.73 -2.35
C GLN A 119 3.77 14.93 -3.06
N LYS A 120 2.53 15.28 -2.69
CA LYS A 120 1.73 16.30 -3.38
C LYS A 120 2.42 17.66 -3.46
N GLY A 121 3.07 18.08 -2.36
CA GLY A 121 3.71 19.39 -2.28
C GLY A 121 4.97 19.56 -3.14
N THR A 122 5.68 18.47 -3.46
CA THR A 122 6.94 18.52 -4.20
C THR A 122 6.87 17.84 -5.56
N GLY A 123 5.85 17.01 -5.80
CA GLY A 123 5.76 16.15 -6.98
C GLY A 123 6.81 15.03 -7.00
N ILE A 124 7.63 14.89 -5.95
CA ILE A 124 8.63 13.82 -5.87
C ILE A 124 7.92 12.49 -5.77
N VAL A 125 8.29 11.56 -6.64
CA VAL A 125 7.75 10.20 -6.69
C VAL A 125 8.77 9.24 -6.06
N VAL A 126 8.28 8.38 -5.18
CA VAL A 126 9.05 7.31 -4.54
C VAL A 126 8.46 5.97 -5.00
N ASP A 127 9.20 5.24 -5.83
CA ASP A 127 8.84 3.88 -6.25
C ASP A 127 8.87 2.93 -5.04
N LEU A 128 7.85 2.08 -4.89
CA LEU A 128 7.79 1.16 -3.75
C LEU A 128 8.93 0.14 -3.76
N ARG A 129 9.46 -0.21 -4.93
CA ARG A 129 10.63 -1.09 -5.07
C ARG A 129 11.88 -0.40 -4.55
N ASP A 130 12.07 0.87 -4.85
CA ASP A 130 13.22 1.64 -4.33
C ASP A 130 13.09 1.87 -2.83
N LEU A 131 11.88 2.18 -2.36
CA LEU A 131 11.60 2.26 -0.94
C LEU A 131 11.90 0.95 -0.21
N SER A 132 11.66 -0.21 -0.85
CA SER A 132 11.99 -1.53 -0.28
C SER A 132 13.50 -1.80 -0.19
N ARG A 133 14.32 -1.10 -0.99
CA ARG A 133 15.78 -1.24 -0.97
C ARG A 133 16.41 -0.55 0.24
N ILE A 134 15.76 0.46 0.83
CA ILE A 134 16.24 1.15 2.03
C ILE A 134 16.11 0.22 3.24
N LYS A 135 17.22 -0.40 3.64
CA LYS A 135 17.24 -1.38 4.74
C LYS A 135 17.41 -0.74 6.11
N TRP A 136 18.14 0.37 6.18
CA TRP A 136 18.48 1.00 7.44
C TRP A 136 17.45 2.05 7.86
N LEU A 137 17.08 2.06 9.14
CA LEU A 137 16.09 3.00 9.66
C LEU A 137 16.56 4.46 9.53
N HIS A 138 17.84 4.73 9.78
CA HIS A 138 18.38 6.09 9.71
C HIS A 138 18.38 6.65 8.28
N GLU A 139 18.63 5.81 7.26
CA GLU A 139 18.52 6.20 5.85
C GLU A 139 17.08 6.53 5.48
N PHE A 140 16.13 5.70 5.94
CA PHE A 140 14.70 5.97 5.74
C PHE A 140 14.29 7.30 6.39
N GLN A 141 14.71 7.54 7.63
CA GLN A 141 14.44 8.80 8.33
C GLN A 141 15.10 10.00 7.63
N ALA A 142 16.30 9.84 7.06
CA ALA A 142 16.96 10.89 6.30
C ALA A 142 16.17 11.24 5.03
N MET A 143 15.68 10.22 4.30
CA MET A 143 14.79 10.42 3.15
C MET A 143 13.51 11.17 3.56
N CYS A 144 12.83 10.77 4.64
CA CYS A 144 11.63 11.46 5.12
C CYS A 144 11.89 12.93 5.44
N ARG A 145 13.00 13.23 6.15
CA ARG A 145 13.39 14.61 6.48
C ARG A 145 13.64 15.44 5.23
N GLU A 146 14.31 14.88 4.22
CA GLU A 146 14.56 15.57 2.96
C GLU A 146 13.24 15.92 2.23
N LEU A 147 12.29 14.97 2.17
CA LEU A 147 10.97 15.20 1.57
C LEU A 147 10.20 16.30 2.31
N GLU A 148 10.26 16.31 3.63
CA GLU A 148 9.60 17.32 4.47
C GLU A 148 10.24 18.71 4.29
N GLN A 149 11.57 18.79 4.26
CA GLN A 149 12.30 20.03 4.04
C GLN A 149 12.00 20.64 2.66
N ARG A 150 11.99 19.82 1.59
CA ARG A 150 11.62 20.30 0.25
C ARG A 150 10.18 20.78 0.16
N LYS A 151 9.25 20.11 0.86
CA LYS A 151 7.85 20.56 0.96
C LYS A 151 7.76 21.94 1.62
N MET A 152 8.51 22.17 2.69
CA MET A 152 8.56 23.46 3.39
C MET A 152 9.13 24.56 2.50
N GLN A 153 10.26 24.31 1.83
CA GLN A 153 10.91 25.27 0.92
C GLN A 153 9.96 25.72 -0.19
N ARG A 154 9.31 24.78 -0.89
CA ARG A 154 8.34 25.13 -1.94
C ARG A 154 7.12 25.91 -1.44
N THR A 155 6.67 25.60 -0.23
CA THR A 155 5.56 26.33 0.39
C THR A 155 5.97 27.77 0.70
N PHE A 156 7.22 27.99 1.08
CA PHE A 156 7.80 29.31 1.34
C PHE A 156 7.93 30.13 0.04
N ASP A 157 8.57 29.58 -0.99
CA ASP A 157 8.74 30.24 -2.29
C ASP A 157 7.41 30.69 -2.91
N PHE A 158 6.38 29.84 -2.78
CA PHE A 158 5.04 30.17 -3.29
C PHE A 158 4.38 31.33 -2.52
N ARG A 159 4.60 31.44 -1.21
CA ARG A 159 4.06 32.54 -0.39
C ARG A 159 4.75 33.86 -0.70
N ASP A 160 6.07 33.85 -0.84
CA ASP A 160 6.85 35.04 -1.17
C ASP A 160 6.51 35.56 -2.57
N SER A 161 6.37 34.66 -3.55
CA SER A 161 5.92 35.05 -4.91
C SER A 161 4.52 35.69 -4.91
N LYS A 162 3.62 35.23 -4.03
CA LYS A 162 2.26 35.77 -3.93
C LYS A 162 2.19 37.10 -3.20
N MET A 163 3.08 37.32 -2.22
CA MET A 163 3.23 38.60 -1.52
C MET A 163 3.92 39.67 -2.36
N ALA A 164 4.86 39.28 -3.24
CA ALA A 164 5.54 40.19 -4.16
C ALA A 164 4.68 40.63 -5.36
N SER A 165 3.50 40.02 -5.55
CA SER A 165 2.57 40.29 -6.65
C SER A 165 1.35 41.14 -6.26
N LEU A 166 1.35 41.69 -5.03
CA LEU A 166 0.33 42.58 -4.46
C LEU A 166 0.94 43.97 -4.20
#